data_AF-A0A956M243-F1
#
_entry.id   AF-A0A956M243-F1
#
_cell.length_a   1.000
_cell.length_b   1.000
_cell.length_c   1.000
_cell.angle_alpha   90.00
_cell.angle_beta   90.00
_cell.angle_gamma   90.00
#
_symmetry.space_group_name_H-M   'P 1'
#
loop_
_entity.id
_entity.type
_entity.pdbx_description
1 polymer ?
#
loop_
_entity_poly.entity_id
_entity_poly.type
_entity_poly.pdbx_seq_one_letter_code
_entity_poly.pdbx_strand_id
1 'polypeptide(L)'
;MWASGYDTVNEWVYRSTDGGATFSPRGRPTMGYALDALVADPVDANRVILASLAPCSAWDGGVVWQSTNQGTSWALLLGPGNCSEVAVSLQFGNGDPSRLYFATQGSGGFWASENAGSTWEVRNQGIHSYPVRYVRSDGAGHVYARGFDLRLVGTDPSAPWTNHPPEYWSEPTGFEVSRGTPGLLYECGTSFPSDVGEPFAAGSEDFGDNWTPPPGSLPPGMDSYPYRYAPAWNDHTVYLLGSGGIYRSDDANQSYQQVSPIHSFGCAAVDPADEDHLFAGQWVNPVVMESVDGGATWSPRADGLPFGNPLRIEVDPTDSDHLVVAIVGAGIYETLNGGASWSLLFAYTGDLNDAAWDPVLGYVYLATAAEGIVTDDPGVADGFPMHRVRAVAYDAASRSLVAGTDNGLYVTGLLEPAEVGEDESTLPSRLSLRVAPVPARESVTIELRRTEGVSARVDIVDVNGRIVRRLYEGAIAADQRLEWDTRDQSTRLVPAGLYWVRATVSEGKQSETGPKQGSTERVLVLR
;
A
#
# COMPACT_ATOMS: atom_id res chain seq x y z
N MET A 1 -36.90 -32.19 8.36
CA MET A 1 -35.93 -31.57 7.42
C MET A 1 -36.43 -30.18 7.04
N TRP A 2 -35.53 -29.24 6.84
CA TRP A 2 -35.84 -27.87 6.43
C TRP A 2 -35.21 -27.57 5.08
N ALA A 3 -35.84 -26.72 4.29
CA ALA A 3 -35.32 -26.26 3.01
C ALA A 3 -35.65 -24.79 2.82
N SER A 4 -34.79 -24.09 2.09
CA SER A 4 -35.03 -22.75 1.58
C SER A 4 -35.19 -22.81 0.05
N GLY A 5 -35.99 -21.90 -0.51
CA GLY A 5 -36.19 -21.80 -1.95
C GLY A 5 -36.63 -20.39 -2.36
N TYR A 6 -36.30 -20.01 -3.59
CA TYR A 6 -36.73 -18.76 -4.19
C TYR A 6 -37.97 -19.02 -5.05
N ASP A 7 -39.16 -18.65 -4.57
CA ASP A 7 -40.38 -18.69 -5.35
C ASP A 7 -41.05 -17.30 -5.41
N THR A 8 -41.65 -17.03 -6.56
CA THR A 8 -42.47 -15.89 -6.96
C THR A 8 -43.71 -15.64 -6.06
N VAL A 9 -44.04 -16.55 -5.15
CA VAL A 9 -45.23 -16.50 -4.27
C VAL A 9 -44.95 -16.20 -2.78
N ASN A 10 -43.81 -15.58 -2.44
CA ASN A 10 -43.48 -15.09 -1.07
C ASN A 10 -43.25 -16.16 0.01
N GLU A 11 -43.06 -17.44 -0.36
CA GLU A 11 -42.78 -18.52 0.61
C GLU A 11 -41.34 -19.02 0.45
N TRP A 12 -40.49 -18.73 1.44
CA TRP A 12 -39.05 -19.00 1.33
C TRP A 12 -38.58 -20.17 2.17
N VAL A 13 -39.28 -20.46 3.28
CA VAL A 13 -38.92 -21.55 4.19
C VAL A 13 -39.91 -22.69 4.05
N TYR A 14 -39.40 -23.90 3.92
CA TYR A 14 -40.18 -25.13 3.77
C TYR A 14 -39.76 -26.16 4.82
N ARG A 15 -40.72 -26.97 5.27
CA ARG A 15 -40.48 -28.08 6.20
C ARG A 15 -41.03 -29.39 5.66
N SER A 16 -40.20 -30.42 5.72
CA SER A 16 -40.55 -31.81 5.49
C SER A 16 -40.54 -32.60 6.80
N THR A 17 -41.56 -33.43 7.00
CA THR A 17 -41.69 -34.36 8.13
C THR A 17 -41.50 -35.83 7.73
N ASP A 18 -41.25 -36.10 6.45
CA ASP A 18 -41.21 -37.45 5.85
C ASP A 18 -39.85 -37.76 5.21
N GLY A 19 -38.77 -37.15 5.73
CA GLY A 19 -37.41 -37.38 5.23
C GLY A 19 -37.10 -36.72 3.88
N GLY A 20 -37.91 -35.74 3.47
CA GLY A 20 -37.71 -34.96 2.24
C GLY A 20 -38.58 -35.39 1.06
N ALA A 21 -39.53 -36.31 1.26
CA ALA A 21 -40.43 -36.74 0.20
C ALA A 21 -41.48 -35.66 -0.13
N THR A 22 -41.96 -34.91 0.87
CA THR A 22 -42.87 -33.77 0.69
C THR A 22 -42.48 -32.59 1.56
N PHE A 23 -42.75 -31.38 1.07
CA PHE A 23 -42.46 -30.12 1.76
C PHE A 23 -43.73 -29.29 1.92
N SER A 24 -43.87 -28.67 3.09
CA SER A 24 -44.94 -27.73 3.41
C SER A 24 -44.34 -26.34 3.62
N PRO A 25 -44.93 -25.28 3.06
CA PRO A 25 -44.43 -23.93 3.25
C PRO A 25 -44.63 -23.46 4.68
N ARG A 26 -43.70 -22.64 5.16
CA ARG A 26 -43.67 -22.07 6.51
C ARG A 26 -43.54 -20.55 6.51
N GLY A 27 -43.63 -19.90 5.34
CA GLY A 27 -43.59 -18.44 5.22
C GLY A 27 -42.17 -17.87 5.20
N ARG A 28 -42.03 -16.61 5.62
CA ARG A 28 -40.78 -15.84 5.65
C ARG A 28 -40.80 -14.73 6.70
N PRO A 29 -39.65 -14.14 7.07
CA PRO A 29 -39.60 -12.85 7.75
C PRO A 29 -40.35 -11.76 6.95
N THR A 30 -41.00 -10.82 7.65
CA THR A 30 -41.82 -9.75 7.05
C THR A 30 -41.01 -8.77 6.19
N MET A 31 -39.69 -8.69 6.39
CA MET A 31 -38.71 -7.94 5.59
C MET A 31 -37.44 -8.77 5.42
N GLY A 32 -36.72 -8.60 4.31
CA GLY A 32 -35.60 -9.44 3.90
C GLY A 32 -35.70 -9.68 2.40
N TYR A 33 -34.59 -9.63 1.68
CA TYR A 33 -34.43 -10.07 0.29
C TYR A 33 -33.65 -11.38 0.30
N ALA A 34 -34.28 -12.48 -0.14
CA ALA A 34 -33.65 -13.79 -0.36
C ALA A 34 -33.00 -14.49 0.88
N LEU A 35 -32.97 -15.81 0.83
CA LEU A 35 -32.39 -16.65 1.88
C LEU A 35 -31.05 -17.20 1.43
N ASP A 36 -30.06 -17.12 2.31
CA ASP A 36 -28.73 -17.68 2.03
C ASP A 36 -28.39 -18.85 2.98
N ALA A 37 -28.78 -18.77 4.27
CA ALA A 37 -28.55 -19.85 5.22
C ALA A 37 -29.74 -20.12 6.17
N LEU A 38 -29.97 -21.39 6.48
CA LEU A 38 -31.03 -21.87 7.37
C LEU A 38 -30.54 -23.04 8.22
N VAL A 39 -30.66 -22.96 9.54
CA VAL A 39 -30.29 -24.03 10.48
C VAL A 39 -31.37 -24.30 11.51
N ALA A 40 -31.62 -25.58 11.76
CA ALA A 40 -32.50 -26.02 12.84
C ALA A 40 -31.72 -26.12 14.15
N ASP A 41 -32.36 -25.76 15.25
CA ASP A 41 -31.79 -25.92 16.58
C ASP A 41 -31.56 -27.43 16.88
N PRO A 42 -30.36 -27.79 17.38
CA PRO A 42 -30.00 -29.19 17.62
C PRO A 42 -30.77 -29.83 18.78
N VAL A 43 -31.39 -29.02 19.65
CA VAL A 43 -32.09 -29.46 20.87
C VAL A 43 -33.59 -29.21 20.77
N ASP A 44 -34.01 -28.07 20.21
CA ASP A 44 -35.43 -27.71 20.06
C ASP A 44 -35.90 -27.74 18.60
N ALA A 45 -36.63 -28.79 18.23
CA ALA A 45 -37.17 -28.95 16.87
C ALA A 45 -38.16 -27.86 16.42
N ASN A 46 -38.60 -26.97 17.32
CA ASN A 46 -39.43 -25.81 17.00
C ASN A 46 -38.62 -24.57 16.65
N ARG A 47 -37.34 -24.53 17.05
CA ARG A 47 -36.46 -23.39 16.86
C ARG A 47 -35.64 -23.54 15.58
N VAL A 48 -35.64 -22.48 14.78
CA VAL A 48 -34.93 -22.40 13.50
C VAL A 48 -34.36 -20.99 13.37
N ILE A 49 -33.11 -20.90 12.92
CA ILE A 49 -32.40 -19.65 12.67
C ILE A 49 -32.16 -19.52 11.18
N LEU A 50 -32.32 -18.30 10.68
CA LEU A 50 -32.25 -17.94 9.28
C LEU A 50 -31.35 -16.73 9.14
N ALA A 51 -30.49 -16.74 8.13
CA ALA A 51 -29.71 -15.59 7.71
C ALA A 51 -30.11 -15.19 6.28
N SER A 52 -30.35 -13.90 6.07
CA SER A 52 -30.77 -13.33 4.79
C SER A 52 -29.65 -12.57 4.10
N LEU A 53 -29.76 -12.45 2.78
CA LEU A 53 -28.99 -11.47 2.02
C LEU A 53 -29.50 -10.07 2.43
N ALA A 54 -28.62 -9.19 2.89
CA ALA A 54 -28.98 -7.81 3.21
C ALA A 54 -28.35 -6.86 2.18
N PRO A 55 -29.00 -6.58 1.04
CA PRO A 55 -28.57 -5.51 0.15
C PRO A 55 -28.79 -4.12 0.76
N CYS A 56 -27.94 -3.17 0.34
CA CYS A 56 -27.69 -1.79 0.78
C CYS A 56 -28.90 -0.84 0.92
N SER A 57 -30.00 -1.24 1.54
CA SER A 57 -31.16 -0.38 1.57
C SER A 57 -31.94 -0.53 2.87
N ALA A 58 -32.40 0.60 3.42
CA ALA A 58 -33.21 0.72 4.65
C ALA A 58 -34.55 -0.05 4.62
N TRP A 59 -34.77 -0.89 3.61
CA TRP A 59 -35.96 -1.68 3.36
C TRP A 59 -35.86 -3.11 3.94
N ASP A 60 -34.68 -3.54 4.37
CA ASP A 60 -34.48 -4.88 4.93
C ASP A 60 -34.28 -4.87 6.44
N GLY A 61 -35.30 -5.41 7.12
CA GLY A 61 -35.41 -5.47 8.57
C GLY A 61 -34.38 -6.34 9.30
N GLY A 62 -33.27 -6.74 8.67
CA GLY A 62 -32.05 -7.25 9.32
C GLY A 62 -31.48 -8.59 8.84
N VAL A 63 -30.35 -8.99 9.42
CA VAL A 63 -29.41 -10.03 8.93
C VAL A 63 -29.76 -11.43 9.45
N VAL A 64 -30.09 -11.55 10.74
CA VAL A 64 -30.35 -12.86 11.39
C VAL A 64 -31.72 -12.87 12.06
N TRP A 65 -32.49 -13.91 11.79
CA TRP A 65 -33.86 -14.09 12.25
C TRP A 65 -34.05 -15.44 12.93
N GLN A 66 -34.99 -15.50 13.88
CA GLN A 66 -35.34 -16.70 14.62
C GLN A 66 -36.84 -16.97 14.57
N SER A 67 -37.20 -18.22 14.35
CA SER A 67 -38.51 -18.77 14.69
C SER A 67 -38.38 -19.68 15.91
N THR A 68 -39.36 -19.65 16.82
CA THR A 68 -39.53 -20.62 17.92
C THR A 68 -40.77 -21.49 17.76
N ASN A 69 -41.48 -21.39 16.64
CA ASN A 69 -42.77 -22.04 16.40
C ASN A 69 -42.82 -22.72 15.03
N GLN A 70 -41.77 -23.43 14.67
CA GLN A 70 -41.69 -24.22 13.43
C GLN A 70 -41.92 -23.36 12.17
N GLY A 71 -41.37 -22.15 12.16
CA GLY A 71 -41.30 -21.24 11.02
C GLY A 71 -42.54 -20.35 10.86
N THR A 72 -43.60 -20.53 11.66
CA THR A 72 -44.86 -19.79 11.45
C THR A 72 -44.76 -18.28 11.74
N SER A 73 -43.79 -17.85 12.55
CA SER A 73 -43.44 -16.44 12.72
C SER A 73 -41.95 -16.26 13.00
N TRP A 74 -41.42 -15.10 12.62
CA TRP A 74 -40.01 -14.79 12.72
C TRP A 74 -39.78 -13.53 13.56
N ALA A 75 -38.81 -13.59 14.46
CA ALA A 75 -38.33 -12.49 15.27
C ALA A 75 -36.90 -12.13 14.86
N LEU A 76 -36.60 -10.84 14.83
CA LEU A 76 -35.27 -10.34 14.49
C LEU A 76 -34.28 -10.58 15.63
N LEU A 77 -33.13 -11.18 15.33
CA LEU A 77 -32.01 -11.35 16.27
C LEU A 77 -30.88 -10.35 16.01
N LEU A 78 -30.63 -10.03 14.74
CA LEU A 78 -29.62 -9.05 14.35
C LEU A 78 -30.21 -8.14 13.28
N GLY A 79 -30.38 -6.86 13.61
CA GLY A 79 -30.87 -5.84 12.68
C GLY A 79 -29.89 -5.54 11.54
N PRO A 80 -30.24 -4.61 10.62
CA PRO A 80 -29.29 -4.16 9.62
C PRO A 80 -28.07 -3.54 10.31
N GLY A 81 -26.93 -4.22 10.21
CA GLY A 81 -25.61 -3.67 10.49
C GLY A 81 -25.05 -2.95 9.26
N ASN A 82 -23.80 -2.45 9.36
CA ASN A 82 -23.10 -1.77 8.26
C ASN A 82 -23.22 -2.53 6.92
N CYS A 83 -23.26 -1.75 5.84
CA CYS A 83 -23.76 -2.06 4.49
C CYS A 83 -22.99 -3.13 3.68
N SER A 84 -22.24 -4.04 4.30
CA SER A 84 -21.36 -4.99 3.59
C SER A 84 -21.55 -6.47 3.97
N GLU A 85 -22.57 -6.81 4.75
CA GLU A 85 -22.67 -8.12 5.42
C GLU A 85 -23.72 -9.05 4.80
N VAL A 86 -23.35 -9.73 3.71
CA VAL A 86 -24.13 -10.86 3.19
C VAL A 86 -23.78 -12.11 3.98
N ALA A 87 -24.68 -12.60 4.83
CA ALA A 87 -24.42 -13.81 5.62
C ALA A 87 -24.48 -15.10 4.78
N VAL A 88 -23.31 -15.61 4.38
CA VAL A 88 -23.16 -16.78 3.48
C VAL A 88 -23.21 -18.14 4.18
N SER A 89 -23.10 -18.16 5.50
CA SER A 89 -23.08 -19.40 6.29
C SER A 89 -23.57 -19.12 7.70
N LEU A 90 -24.32 -20.06 8.27
CA LEU A 90 -24.86 -19.99 9.62
C LEU A 90 -24.81 -21.37 10.25
N GLN A 91 -24.33 -21.50 11.49
CA GLN A 91 -24.23 -22.77 12.21
C GLN A 91 -24.43 -22.63 13.72
N PHE A 92 -24.91 -23.70 14.35
CA PHE A 92 -24.85 -23.85 15.81
C PHE A 92 -23.49 -24.40 16.25
N GLY A 93 -23.00 -23.92 17.39
CA GLY A 93 -21.72 -24.33 17.95
C GLY A 93 -21.77 -25.69 18.64
N ASN A 94 -21.20 -26.73 18.03
CA ASN A 94 -21.00 -28.05 18.65
C ASN A 94 -22.27 -28.63 19.31
N GLY A 95 -23.45 -28.42 18.72
CA GLY A 95 -24.73 -28.88 19.26
C GLY A 95 -25.29 -28.05 20.43
N ASP A 96 -24.64 -26.97 20.83
CA ASP A 96 -25.11 -26.04 21.85
C ASP A 96 -26.05 -25.00 21.24
N PRO A 97 -27.35 -24.96 21.62
CA PRO A 97 -28.32 -24.02 21.08
C PRO A 97 -28.07 -22.56 21.51
N SER A 98 -27.22 -22.32 22.49
CA SER A 98 -26.82 -20.97 22.90
C SER A 98 -25.70 -20.38 22.02
N ARG A 99 -24.99 -21.22 21.26
CA ARG A 99 -23.86 -20.79 20.43
C ARG A 99 -24.26 -20.73 18.97
N LEU A 100 -24.16 -19.55 18.39
CA LEU A 100 -24.43 -19.31 16.98
C LEU A 100 -23.23 -18.64 16.32
N TYR A 101 -22.95 -19.07 15.10
CA TYR A 101 -21.88 -18.52 14.27
C TYR A 101 -22.41 -18.24 12.88
N PHE A 102 -22.06 -17.09 12.31
CA PHE A 102 -22.25 -16.85 10.88
C PHE A 102 -21.03 -16.17 10.27
N ALA A 103 -20.85 -16.38 8.97
CA ALA A 103 -19.83 -15.71 8.19
C ALA A 103 -20.50 -14.83 7.15
N THR A 104 -19.88 -13.70 6.86
CA THR A 104 -20.36 -12.75 5.86
C THR A 104 -19.43 -12.72 4.65
N GLN A 105 -19.95 -12.33 3.49
CA GLN A 105 -19.14 -11.90 2.35
C GLN A 105 -18.60 -10.49 2.61
N GLY A 106 -17.52 -10.09 1.92
CA GLY A 106 -17.00 -8.72 1.99
C GLY A 106 -16.25 -8.45 3.31
N SER A 107 -16.44 -7.25 3.90
CA SER A 107 -15.73 -6.83 5.11
C SER A 107 -16.35 -7.25 6.46
N GLY A 108 -17.55 -7.86 6.45
CA GLY A 108 -18.25 -8.17 7.70
C GLY A 108 -17.62 -9.27 8.54
N GLY A 109 -16.80 -10.13 7.94
CA GLY A 109 -16.08 -11.23 8.61
C GLY A 109 -16.98 -12.27 9.29
N PHE A 110 -16.46 -12.87 10.36
CA PHE A 110 -17.04 -13.94 11.15
C PHE A 110 -17.64 -13.42 12.45
N TRP A 111 -18.87 -13.79 12.73
CA TRP A 111 -19.65 -13.34 13.87
C TRP A 111 -20.02 -14.50 14.79
N ALA A 112 -20.03 -14.23 16.09
CA ALA A 112 -20.37 -15.19 17.12
C ALA A 112 -21.41 -14.63 18.10
N SER A 113 -22.29 -15.51 18.58
CA SER A 113 -23.14 -15.27 19.74
C SER A 113 -22.96 -16.43 20.72
N GLU A 114 -22.80 -16.10 22.00
CA GLU A 114 -22.71 -17.07 23.11
C GLU A 114 -24.00 -17.10 23.94
N ASN A 115 -25.06 -16.38 23.52
CA ASN A 115 -26.30 -16.21 24.27
C ASN A 115 -27.55 -16.30 23.38
N ALA A 116 -27.54 -17.30 22.49
CA ALA A 116 -28.64 -17.68 21.62
C ALA A 116 -29.08 -16.58 20.65
N GLY A 117 -28.14 -15.70 20.25
CA GLY A 117 -28.39 -14.61 19.31
C GLY A 117 -28.92 -13.33 19.96
N SER A 118 -28.89 -13.22 21.30
CA SER A 118 -29.32 -12.01 22.01
C SER A 118 -28.30 -10.87 21.84
N THR A 119 -27.01 -11.20 21.80
CA THR A 119 -25.92 -10.28 21.45
C THR A 119 -24.95 -10.98 20.50
N TRP A 120 -24.26 -10.18 19.69
CA TRP A 120 -23.33 -10.65 18.68
C TRP A 120 -22.01 -9.89 18.79
N GLU A 121 -20.92 -10.59 18.50
CA GLU A 121 -19.57 -10.03 18.44
C GLU A 121 -18.82 -10.54 17.22
N VAL A 122 -17.97 -9.68 16.66
CA VAL A 122 -17.09 -10.01 15.53
C VAL A 122 -15.87 -10.77 16.06
N ARG A 123 -15.56 -11.93 15.47
CA ARG A 123 -14.42 -12.79 15.84
C ARG A 123 -13.51 -13.07 14.64
N ASN A 124 -12.86 -12.00 14.16
CA ASN A 124 -11.96 -12.03 12.99
C ASN A 124 -10.49 -12.25 13.33
N GLN A 125 -10.10 -12.39 14.60
CA GLN A 125 -8.69 -12.52 14.96
C GLN A 125 -8.06 -13.76 14.30
N GLY A 126 -6.97 -13.54 13.53
CA GLY A 126 -6.28 -14.57 12.75
C GLY A 126 -6.96 -14.94 11.43
N ILE A 127 -8.07 -14.32 11.06
CA ILE A 127 -8.76 -14.51 9.78
C ILE A 127 -8.46 -13.29 8.89
N HIS A 128 -7.55 -13.49 7.93
CA HIS A 128 -7.18 -12.48 6.94
C HIS A 128 -7.86 -12.86 5.61
N SER A 129 -8.88 -12.11 5.18
CA SER A 129 -9.61 -12.44 3.94
C SER A 129 -10.12 -11.22 3.16
N TYR A 130 -9.57 -10.03 3.43
CA TYR A 130 -10.01 -8.81 2.76
C TYR A 130 -9.06 -8.43 1.63
N PRO A 131 -9.54 -8.27 0.39
CA PRO A 131 -8.68 -7.82 -0.69
C PRO A 131 -8.23 -6.38 -0.42
N VAL A 132 -6.91 -6.20 -0.30
CA VAL A 132 -6.27 -4.90 -0.15
C VAL A 132 -5.84 -4.43 -1.54
N ARG A 133 -6.34 -3.27 -1.95
CA ARG A 133 -6.08 -2.69 -3.27
C ARG A 133 -4.94 -1.69 -3.23
N TYR A 134 -4.85 -0.88 -2.18
CA TYR A 134 -3.79 0.10 -1.98
C TYR A 134 -3.15 -0.05 -0.61
N VAL A 135 -1.84 0.19 -0.55
CA VAL A 135 -1.08 0.36 0.69
C VAL A 135 -0.17 1.58 0.49
N ARG A 136 -0.15 2.50 1.45
CA ARG A 136 0.63 3.73 1.41
C ARG A 136 1.28 3.98 2.76
N SER A 137 2.49 4.53 2.75
CA SER A 137 3.21 4.97 3.94
C SER A 137 3.54 6.44 3.80
N ASP A 138 3.44 7.18 4.91
CA ASP A 138 3.92 8.56 5.00
C ASP A 138 5.43 8.64 5.32
N GLY A 139 6.08 7.50 5.55
CA GLY A 139 7.49 7.39 5.91
C GLY A 139 7.80 7.75 7.36
N ALA A 140 6.80 8.15 8.13
CA ALA A 140 6.91 8.61 9.51
C ALA A 140 6.42 7.56 10.53
N GLY A 141 6.23 6.31 10.10
CA GLY A 141 5.79 5.20 10.94
C GLY A 141 4.34 4.81 10.69
N HIS A 142 3.59 5.59 9.91
CA HIS A 142 2.19 5.30 9.63
C HIS A 142 2.03 4.65 8.26
N VAL A 143 1.25 3.57 8.24
CA VAL A 143 0.88 2.83 7.04
C VAL A 143 -0.62 2.72 6.95
N TYR A 144 -1.14 2.96 5.76
CA TYR A 144 -2.56 3.04 5.45
C TYR A 144 -2.87 2.02 4.37
N ALA A 145 -3.99 1.32 4.51
CA ALA A 145 -4.41 0.30 3.58
C ALA A 145 -5.88 0.45 3.21
N ARG A 146 -6.17 0.26 1.93
CA ARG A 146 -7.50 0.46 1.36
C ARG A 146 -7.91 -0.74 0.52
N GLY A 147 -9.02 -1.36 0.89
CA GLY A 147 -9.72 -2.39 0.10
C GLY A 147 -10.93 -1.81 -0.65
N PHE A 148 -11.91 -2.64 -1.00
CA PHE A 148 -13.22 -2.16 -1.46
C PHE A 148 -14.10 -1.75 -0.26
N ASP A 149 -14.21 -2.63 0.72
CA ASP A 149 -15.06 -2.46 1.91
C ASP A 149 -14.31 -2.10 3.19
N LEU A 150 -13.05 -1.73 3.04
CA LEU A 150 -12.11 -1.67 4.15
C LEU A 150 -11.27 -0.40 4.02
N ARG A 151 -11.19 0.36 5.10
CA ARG A 151 -10.14 1.36 5.33
C ARG A 151 -9.43 0.95 6.62
N LEU A 152 -8.20 0.47 6.48
CA LEU A 152 -7.36 0.15 7.62
C LEU A 152 -6.32 1.25 7.80
N VAL A 153 -6.20 1.69 9.03
CA VAL A 153 -5.22 2.70 9.45
C VAL A 153 -4.35 2.04 10.51
N GLY A 154 -3.05 1.97 10.25
CA GLY A 154 -2.06 1.40 11.15
C GLY A 154 -0.94 2.40 11.41
N THR A 155 -0.79 2.86 12.64
CA THR A 155 0.33 3.71 13.06
C THR A 155 1.57 2.91 13.44
N ASP A 156 1.44 1.59 13.52
CA ASP A 156 2.48 0.61 13.78
C ASP A 156 2.07 -0.69 13.08
N PRO A 157 2.85 -1.18 12.09
CA PRO A 157 2.54 -2.41 11.37
C PRO A 157 2.42 -3.66 12.28
N SER A 158 2.96 -3.60 13.50
CA SER A 158 2.88 -4.65 14.52
C SER A 158 1.69 -4.52 15.48
N ALA A 159 0.99 -3.37 15.46
CA ALA A 159 -0.23 -3.14 16.24
C ALA A 159 -1.47 -3.65 15.49
N PRO A 160 -2.58 -3.96 16.21
CA PRO A 160 -3.84 -4.27 15.56
C PRO A 160 -4.33 -3.07 14.75
N TRP A 161 -4.62 -3.31 13.47
CA TRP A 161 -5.11 -2.30 12.54
C TRP A 161 -6.54 -1.88 12.90
N THR A 162 -6.79 -0.57 12.92
CA THR A 162 -8.14 -0.04 13.13
C THR A 162 -8.88 0.00 11.80
N ASN A 163 -10.10 -0.54 11.77
CA ASN A 163 -10.95 -0.51 10.59
C ASN A 163 -11.98 0.62 10.69
N HIS A 164 -12.01 1.47 9.67
CA HIS A 164 -12.97 2.56 9.47
C HIS A 164 -13.83 2.21 8.25
N PRO A 165 -14.85 1.33 8.39
CA PRO A 165 -15.66 0.94 7.26
C PRO A 165 -16.34 2.18 6.65
N PRO A 166 -16.33 2.34 5.32
CA PRO A 166 -16.98 3.47 4.68
C PRO A 166 -18.50 3.41 4.91
N GLU A 167 -19.16 4.57 4.98
CA GLU A 167 -20.62 4.66 5.14
C GLU A 167 -21.39 3.99 3.98
N TYR A 168 -20.79 3.93 2.79
CA TYR A 168 -21.35 3.35 1.58
C TYR A 168 -20.31 2.51 0.83
N TRP A 169 -20.78 1.59 -0.02
CA TRP A 169 -19.92 0.85 -0.94
C TRP A 169 -19.15 1.80 -1.86
N SER A 170 -17.86 1.55 -2.06
CA SER A 170 -17.01 2.37 -2.91
C SER A 170 -15.91 1.56 -3.59
N GLU A 171 -15.60 1.95 -4.82
CA GLU A 171 -14.53 1.43 -5.64
C GLU A 171 -13.45 2.50 -5.81
N PRO A 172 -12.43 2.53 -4.92
CA PRO A 172 -11.37 3.50 -5.01
C PRO A 172 -10.54 3.26 -6.28
N THR A 173 -10.28 4.32 -7.04
CA THR A 173 -9.35 4.32 -8.18
C THR A 173 -8.01 4.94 -7.83
N GLY A 174 -7.98 5.81 -6.81
CA GLY A 174 -6.76 6.39 -6.25
C GLY A 174 -6.84 6.50 -4.73
N PHE A 175 -5.73 6.20 -4.06
CA PHE A 175 -5.55 6.37 -2.62
C PHE A 175 -4.10 6.75 -2.36
N GLU A 176 -3.86 7.95 -1.84
CA GLU A 176 -2.52 8.51 -1.61
C GLU A 176 -2.46 9.24 -0.27
N VAL A 177 -1.24 9.44 0.24
CA VAL A 177 -0.98 10.06 1.54
C VAL A 177 0.06 11.16 1.39
N SER A 178 -0.05 12.24 2.17
CA SER A 178 1.00 13.25 2.23
C SER A 178 2.17 12.72 3.06
N ARG A 179 3.36 12.68 2.47
CA ARG A 179 4.61 12.33 3.20
C ARG A 179 5.13 13.46 4.08
N GLY A 180 4.74 14.70 3.79
CA GLY A 180 5.13 15.88 4.58
C GLY A 180 4.17 16.20 5.73
N THR A 181 2.98 15.61 5.74
CA THR A 181 1.94 15.87 6.75
C THR A 181 1.25 14.56 7.16
N PRO A 182 1.80 13.84 8.15
CA PRO A 182 1.19 12.62 8.68
C PRO A 182 -0.26 12.83 9.10
N GLY A 183 -1.13 11.89 8.74
CA GLY A 183 -2.58 11.97 8.97
C GLY A 183 -3.37 12.59 7.81
N LEU A 184 -2.70 13.19 6.82
CA LEU A 184 -3.34 13.74 5.62
C LEU A 184 -3.42 12.69 4.50
N LEU A 185 -4.65 12.27 4.17
CA LEU A 185 -4.97 11.20 3.22
C LEU A 185 -5.90 11.69 2.12
N TYR A 186 -5.83 11.07 0.94
CA TYR A 186 -6.69 11.40 -0.20
C TYR A 186 -7.22 10.13 -0.86
N GLU A 187 -8.49 10.13 -1.23
CA GLU A 187 -9.17 9.02 -1.89
C GLU A 187 -10.11 9.51 -2.98
N CYS A 188 -10.08 8.86 -4.14
CA CYS A 188 -11.03 9.10 -5.22
C CYS A 188 -11.49 7.80 -5.86
N GLY A 189 -12.65 7.83 -6.50
CA GLY A 189 -13.20 6.68 -7.22
C GLY A 189 -14.68 6.81 -7.49
N THR A 190 -15.36 5.66 -7.52
CA THR A 190 -16.83 5.61 -7.61
C THR A 190 -17.41 5.17 -6.27
N SER A 191 -18.40 5.88 -5.78
CA SER A 191 -19.18 5.52 -4.59
C SER A 191 -20.60 5.18 -4.99
N PHE A 192 -21.26 4.33 -4.21
CA PHE A 192 -22.60 3.81 -4.51
C PHE A 192 -23.55 4.08 -3.33
N PRO A 193 -23.93 5.35 -3.09
CA PRO A 193 -24.95 5.69 -2.10
C PRO A 193 -26.36 5.20 -2.51
N SER A 194 -26.53 4.85 -3.79
CA SER A 194 -27.70 4.20 -4.37
C SER A 194 -27.25 3.15 -5.42
N ASP A 195 -28.19 2.55 -6.14
CA ASP A 195 -27.89 1.63 -7.26
C ASP A 195 -27.12 2.31 -8.42
N VAL A 196 -26.99 3.64 -8.39
CA VAL A 196 -26.21 4.42 -9.35
C VAL A 196 -24.88 4.84 -8.71
N GLY A 197 -23.77 4.51 -9.39
CA GLY A 197 -22.44 4.93 -8.99
C GLY A 197 -22.18 6.41 -9.32
N GLU A 198 -21.59 7.12 -8.37
CA GLU A 198 -21.26 8.54 -8.46
C GLU A 198 -19.75 8.74 -8.24
N PRO A 199 -19.07 9.56 -9.05
CA PRO A 199 -17.66 9.85 -8.85
C PRO A 199 -17.45 10.67 -7.57
N PHE A 200 -16.35 10.42 -6.87
CA PHE A 200 -15.99 11.20 -5.69
C PHE A 200 -14.47 11.45 -5.61
N ALA A 201 -14.12 12.49 -4.86
CA ALA A 201 -12.77 12.86 -4.49
C ALA A 201 -12.82 13.49 -3.08
N ALA A 202 -12.08 12.93 -2.13
CA ALA A 202 -12.15 13.27 -0.72
C ALA A 202 -10.76 13.31 -0.08
N GLY A 203 -10.58 14.18 0.91
CA GLY A 203 -9.39 14.28 1.75
C GLY A 203 -9.74 14.05 3.22
N SER A 204 -8.79 13.58 4.01
CA SER A 204 -8.91 13.41 5.47
C SER A 204 -7.68 13.99 6.13
N GLU A 205 -7.87 14.77 7.21
CA GLU A 205 -6.80 15.38 8.00
C GLU A 205 -6.57 14.66 9.35
N ASP A 206 -7.32 13.60 9.60
CA ASP A 206 -7.40 12.90 10.87
C ASP A 206 -7.24 11.38 10.69
N PHE A 207 -6.23 11.00 9.91
CA PHE A 207 -5.84 9.60 9.71
C PHE A 207 -6.95 8.74 9.10
N GLY A 208 -7.89 9.34 8.37
CA GLY A 208 -8.98 8.62 7.71
C GLY A 208 -10.24 8.47 8.55
N ASP A 209 -10.32 9.11 9.72
CA ASP A 209 -11.50 9.12 10.58
C ASP A 209 -12.66 9.89 9.92
N ASN A 210 -12.39 11.07 9.36
CA ASN A 210 -13.37 11.92 8.69
C ASN A 210 -12.86 12.36 7.31
N TRP A 211 -13.79 12.47 6.35
CA TRP A 211 -13.48 12.74 4.95
C TRP A 211 -14.27 13.95 4.42
N THR A 212 -13.58 14.85 3.71
CA THR A 212 -14.13 16.09 3.16
C THR A 212 -13.78 16.26 1.68
N PRO A 213 -14.76 16.51 0.80
CA PRO A 213 -16.19 16.32 1.04
C PRO A 213 -16.52 14.85 1.36
N PRO A 214 -17.72 14.55 1.88
CA PRO A 214 -18.14 13.17 2.08
C PRO A 214 -18.04 12.39 0.76
N PRO A 215 -17.65 11.10 0.80
CA PRO A 215 -17.72 10.22 -0.36
C PRO A 215 -19.12 10.26 -1.00
N GLY A 216 -19.19 10.31 -2.34
CA GLY A 216 -20.46 10.58 -3.06
C GLY A 216 -20.52 11.93 -3.75
N SER A 217 -19.46 12.75 -3.67
CA SER A 217 -19.46 14.04 -4.36
C SER A 217 -18.09 14.39 -4.93
N LEU A 218 -18.12 15.06 -6.08
CA LEU A 218 -16.96 15.78 -6.58
C LEU A 218 -16.86 17.14 -5.87
N PRO A 219 -15.67 17.53 -5.39
CA PRO A 219 -15.45 18.86 -4.85
C PRO A 219 -15.75 19.96 -5.88
N PRO A 220 -16.10 21.18 -5.43
CA PRO A 220 -16.25 22.34 -6.30
C PRO A 220 -15.06 22.51 -7.26
N GLY A 221 -15.36 22.81 -8.52
CA GLY A 221 -14.35 23.04 -9.57
C GLY A 221 -13.87 21.79 -10.29
N MET A 222 -14.31 20.60 -9.87
CA MET A 222 -14.17 19.36 -10.62
C MET A 222 -15.41 19.04 -11.45
N ASP A 223 -15.20 18.64 -12.70
CA ASP A 223 -16.25 18.29 -13.66
C ASP A 223 -15.99 16.97 -14.39
N SER A 224 -14.98 16.21 -13.98
CA SER A 224 -14.58 14.97 -14.63
C SER A 224 -14.22 13.87 -13.63
N TYR A 225 -14.19 12.63 -14.12
CA TYR A 225 -13.93 11.44 -13.31
C TYR A 225 -12.46 11.42 -12.83
N PRO A 226 -12.18 11.44 -11.51
CA PRO A 226 -10.83 11.35 -10.95
C PRO A 226 -10.31 9.93 -10.94
N TYR A 227 -9.00 9.74 -11.06
CA TYR A 227 -8.39 8.42 -10.96
C TYR A 227 -7.13 8.35 -10.08
N ARG A 228 -6.40 9.45 -9.84
CA ARG A 228 -5.19 9.40 -8.99
C ARG A 228 -4.85 10.75 -8.36
N TYR A 229 -4.36 10.73 -7.13
CA TYR A 229 -3.82 11.88 -6.43
C TYR A 229 -2.30 11.99 -6.58
N ALA A 230 -1.77 13.20 -6.44
CA ALA A 230 -0.36 13.50 -6.19
C ALA A 230 -0.29 14.61 -5.13
N PRO A 231 -0.24 14.26 -3.83
CA PRO A 231 -0.12 15.22 -2.75
C PRO A 231 1.22 15.95 -2.77
N ALA A 232 1.20 17.25 -2.47
CA ALA A 232 2.43 17.96 -2.13
C ALA A 232 2.90 17.55 -0.72
N TRP A 233 4.11 17.98 -0.36
CA TRP A 233 4.73 17.70 0.94
C TRP A 233 4.34 18.72 2.02
N ASN A 234 3.20 19.37 1.85
CA ASN A 234 2.58 20.26 2.80
C ASN A 234 1.13 19.83 3.08
N ASP A 235 0.41 20.65 3.83
CA ASP A 235 -0.91 20.35 4.37
C ASP A 235 -2.07 20.87 3.51
N HIS A 236 -1.81 21.57 2.40
CA HIS A 236 -2.85 22.28 1.65
C HIS A 236 -2.86 22.00 0.16
N THR A 237 -1.70 21.68 -0.44
CA THR A 237 -1.57 21.50 -1.89
C THR A 237 -1.69 20.04 -2.30
N VAL A 238 -2.58 19.78 -3.26
CA VAL A 238 -2.77 18.45 -3.82
C VAL A 238 -3.19 18.53 -5.28
N TYR A 239 -2.60 17.66 -6.10
CA TYR A 239 -2.97 17.49 -7.49
C TYR A 239 -3.85 16.25 -7.65
N LEU A 240 -4.83 16.35 -8.53
CA LEU A 240 -5.76 15.28 -8.85
C LEU A 240 -5.82 15.09 -10.36
N LEU A 241 -5.42 13.90 -10.80
CA LEU A 241 -5.46 13.46 -12.18
C LEU A 241 -6.83 12.87 -12.46
N GLY A 242 -7.47 13.35 -13.53
CA GLY A 242 -8.81 12.96 -13.93
C GLY A 242 -8.98 12.90 -15.44
N SER A 243 -10.09 12.31 -15.88
CA SER A 243 -10.43 12.15 -17.31
C SER A 243 -10.53 13.48 -18.08
N GLY A 244 -10.76 14.60 -17.37
CA GLY A 244 -10.76 15.95 -17.93
C GLY A 244 -9.38 16.64 -17.93
N GLY A 245 -8.39 16.12 -17.20
CA GLY A 245 -7.07 16.72 -17.10
C GLY A 245 -6.47 16.65 -15.70
N ILE A 246 -5.61 17.62 -15.37
CA ILE A 246 -5.03 17.78 -14.04
C ILE A 246 -5.70 18.95 -13.34
N TYR A 247 -6.12 18.71 -12.11
CA TYR A 247 -6.69 19.68 -11.22
C TYR A 247 -5.76 19.88 -10.02
N ARG A 248 -5.71 21.10 -9.49
CA ARG A 248 -4.97 21.48 -8.29
C ARG A 248 -5.93 22.04 -7.24
N SER A 249 -5.71 21.66 -5.99
CA SER A 249 -6.30 22.28 -4.80
C SER A 249 -5.16 22.86 -3.97
N ASP A 250 -5.38 24.06 -3.41
CA ASP A 250 -4.47 24.75 -2.48
C ASP A 250 -5.15 24.94 -1.10
N ASP A 251 -6.22 24.19 -0.85
CA ASP A 251 -7.11 24.31 0.30
C ASP A 251 -7.51 22.94 0.88
N ALA A 252 -6.56 21.99 0.86
CA ALA A 252 -6.72 20.65 1.43
C ALA A 252 -7.95 19.89 0.88
N ASN A 253 -8.06 19.80 -0.46
CA ASN A 253 -9.12 19.10 -1.18
C ASN A 253 -10.52 19.74 -1.06
N GLN A 254 -10.64 20.98 -0.55
CA GLN A 254 -11.93 21.66 -0.45
C GLN A 254 -12.44 22.17 -1.79
N SER A 255 -11.56 22.66 -2.66
CA SER A 255 -11.90 23.09 -4.02
C SER A 255 -10.75 22.87 -5.00
N TYR A 256 -11.10 22.75 -6.29
CA TYR A 256 -10.15 22.45 -7.34
C TYR A 256 -10.21 23.45 -8.49
N GLN A 257 -9.07 23.63 -9.14
CA GLN A 257 -8.94 24.37 -10.39
C GLN A 257 -8.23 23.49 -11.40
N GLN A 258 -8.76 23.42 -12.62
CA GLN A 258 -8.07 22.74 -13.71
C GLN A 258 -6.83 23.53 -14.11
N VAL A 259 -5.65 22.92 -13.97
CA VAL A 259 -4.35 23.52 -14.33
C VAL A 259 -3.85 23.03 -15.70
N SER A 260 -4.32 21.86 -16.15
CA SER A 260 -3.97 21.32 -17.47
C SER A 260 -5.09 20.47 -18.06
N PRO A 261 -5.34 20.55 -19.38
CA PRO A 261 -6.26 19.65 -20.09
C PRO A 261 -5.63 18.29 -20.43
N ILE A 262 -4.34 18.10 -20.14
CA ILE A 262 -3.64 16.84 -20.42
C ILE A 262 -4.13 15.76 -19.45
N HIS A 263 -4.71 14.70 -20.02
CA HIS A 263 -5.31 13.58 -19.28
C HIS A 263 -4.63 12.23 -19.61
N SER A 264 -3.43 12.28 -20.21
CA SER A 264 -2.63 11.10 -20.56
C SER A 264 -1.66 10.67 -19.45
N PHE A 265 -1.70 11.32 -18.28
CA PHE A 265 -0.82 11.01 -17.16
C PHE A 265 -1.41 9.88 -16.31
N GLY A 266 -0.62 8.82 -16.09
CA GLY A 266 -0.98 7.66 -15.26
C GLY A 266 -0.48 7.74 -13.82
N CYS A 267 0.56 8.54 -13.58
CA CYS A 267 1.12 8.80 -12.25
C CYS A 267 1.75 10.20 -12.20
N ALA A 268 1.89 10.75 -11.00
CA ALA A 268 2.64 11.97 -10.77
C ALA A 268 3.23 11.97 -9.35
N ALA A 269 4.28 12.77 -9.15
CA ALA A 269 4.87 13.08 -7.86
C ALA A 269 5.21 14.57 -7.80
N VAL A 270 5.01 15.16 -6.63
CA VAL A 270 5.36 16.55 -6.32
C VAL A 270 6.74 16.55 -5.68
N ASP A 271 7.57 17.53 -6.04
CA ASP A 271 8.86 17.77 -5.40
C ASP A 271 8.66 18.09 -3.90
N PRO A 272 9.40 17.41 -2.99
CA PRO A 272 9.35 17.72 -1.56
C PRO A 272 9.70 19.17 -1.18
N ALA A 273 10.54 19.82 -1.99
CA ALA A 273 11.03 21.16 -1.73
C ALA A 273 10.18 22.27 -2.37
N ASP A 274 9.33 21.93 -3.34
CA ASP A 274 8.55 22.89 -4.12
C ASP A 274 7.22 22.28 -4.62
N GLU A 275 6.10 22.82 -4.13
CA GLU A 275 4.76 22.35 -4.48
C GLU A 275 4.32 22.65 -5.92
N ASP A 276 5.02 23.57 -6.61
CA ASP A 276 4.77 23.91 -8.01
C ASP A 276 5.62 23.04 -8.97
N HIS A 277 6.59 22.30 -8.44
CA HIS A 277 7.47 21.41 -9.21
C HIS A 277 6.97 19.97 -9.17
N LEU A 278 6.70 19.41 -10.35
CA LEU A 278 6.00 18.14 -10.52
C LEU A 278 6.65 17.31 -11.61
N PHE A 279 6.63 15.99 -11.40
CA PHE A 279 6.95 15.01 -12.44
C PHE A 279 5.75 14.11 -12.67
N ALA A 280 5.45 13.85 -13.94
CA ALA A 280 4.32 13.00 -14.31
C ALA A 280 4.71 11.97 -15.37
N GLY A 281 4.28 10.74 -15.14
CA GLY A 281 4.40 9.65 -16.11
C GLY A 281 3.19 9.62 -17.03
N GLN A 282 3.41 9.65 -18.35
CA GLN A 282 2.36 9.58 -19.36
C GLN A 282 2.34 8.25 -20.13
N TRP A 283 1.14 7.85 -20.57
CA TRP A 283 0.91 6.66 -21.40
C TRP A 283 1.32 6.81 -22.87
N VAL A 284 1.90 7.96 -23.22
CA VAL A 284 2.38 8.30 -24.56
C VAL A 284 3.83 8.78 -24.48
N ASN A 285 4.51 8.93 -25.61
CA ASN A 285 5.87 9.47 -25.61
C ASN A 285 5.86 11.01 -25.56
N PRO A 286 6.79 11.63 -24.80
CA PRO A 286 7.83 11.03 -23.94
C PRO A 286 7.31 10.52 -22.59
N VAL A 287 7.76 9.36 -22.09
CA VAL A 287 7.15 8.69 -20.91
C VAL A 287 7.10 9.53 -19.63
N VAL A 288 8.06 10.43 -19.40
CA VAL A 288 8.08 11.33 -18.24
C VAL A 288 8.13 12.79 -18.70
N MET A 289 7.29 13.60 -18.05
CA MET A 289 7.21 15.04 -18.21
C MET A 289 7.45 15.73 -16.86
N GLU A 290 7.97 16.96 -16.90
CA GLU A 290 8.22 17.83 -15.75
C GLU A 290 7.45 19.13 -15.92
N SER A 291 6.91 19.65 -14.82
CA SER A 291 6.29 20.96 -14.72
C SER A 291 6.96 21.73 -13.58
N VAL A 292 7.25 23.02 -13.78
CA VAL A 292 7.83 23.92 -12.76
C VAL A 292 6.89 25.08 -12.41
N ASP A 293 5.62 25.00 -12.81
CA ASP A 293 4.61 26.06 -12.68
C ASP A 293 3.25 25.53 -12.22
N GLY A 294 3.25 24.50 -11.37
CA GLY A 294 2.03 23.95 -10.77
C GLY A 294 1.14 23.21 -11.76
N GLY A 295 1.74 22.58 -12.77
CA GLY A 295 1.08 21.74 -13.75
C GLY A 295 0.54 22.51 -14.96
N ALA A 296 0.80 23.80 -15.09
CA ALA A 296 0.30 24.63 -16.19
C ALA A 296 1.05 24.35 -17.50
N THR A 297 2.35 24.13 -17.46
CA THR A 297 3.18 23.77 -18.62
C THR A 297 4.06 22.56 -18.32
N TRP A 298 4.36 21.78 -19.37
CA TRP A 298 5.08 20.51 -19.23
C TRP A 298 6.20 20.39 -20.25
N SER A 299 7.37 19.94 -19.79
CA SER A 299 8.57 19.71 -20.58
C SER A 299 9.02 18.25 -20.52
N PRO A 300 9.50 17.65 -21.63
CA PRO A 300 10.01 16.28 -21.65
C PRO A 300 11.20 16.02 -20.72
N ARG A 301 11.16 14.93 -19.93
CA ARG A 301 12.26 14.45 -19.07
C ARG A 301 12.42 12.93 -19.15
N ALA A 302 12.65 12.42 -20.36
CA ALA A 302 12.60 10.96 -20.63
C ALA A 302 13.83 10.40 -21.37
N ASP A 303 14.96 11.10 -21.39
CA ASP A 303 16.16 10.58 -22.05
C ASP A 303 16.66 9.31 -21.33
N GLY A 304 16.94 8.25 -22.08
CA GLY A 304 17.29 6.93 -21.53
C GLY A 304 16.11 6.06 -21.06
N LEU A 305 14.87 6.56 -21.06
CA LEU A 305 13.69 5.75 -20.73
C LEU A 305 13.16 4.99 -21.96
N PRO A 306 12.75 3.72 -21.81
CA PRO A 306 12.00 3.01 -22.83
C PRO A 306 10.56 3.54 -22.90
N PHE A 307 9.90 3.34 -24.05
CA PHE A 307 8.45 3.50 -24.11
C PHE A 307 7.76 2.40 -23.29
N GLY A 308 6.81 2.78 -22.45
CA GLY A 308 6.02 1.85 -21.64
C GLY A 308 4.97 2.59 -20.80
N ASN A 309 4.21 1.85 -20.00
CA ASN A 309 3.22 2.42 -19.10
C ASN A 309 3.88 2.77 -17.75
N PRO A 310 4.05 4.05 -17.40
CA PRO A 310 4.57 4.44 -16.09
C PRO A 310 3.51 4.20 -15.01
N LEU A 311 3.84 3.33 -14.07
CA LEU A 311 2.95 2.92 -12.99
C LEU A 311 3.06 3.85 -11.77
N ARG A 312 4.30 4.25 -11.45
CA ARG A 312 4.63 5.07 -10.28
C ARG A 312 5.88 5.88 -10.56
N ILE A 313 5.93 7.09 -10.04
CA ILE A 313 7.11 7.94 -9.98
C ILE A 313 7.26 8.40 -8.53
N GLU A 314 8.49 8.41 -8.01
CA GLU A 314 8.80 8.91 -6.67
C GLU A 314 10.01 9.84 -6.75
N VAL A 315 9.96 10.92 -5.96
CA VAL A 315 11.06 11.87 -5.77
C VAL A 315 11.72 11.58 -4.42
N ASP A 316 13.05 11.64 -4.35
CA ASP A 316 13.78 11.52 -3.09
C ASP A 316 13.32 12.63 -2.12
N PRO A 317 12.91 12.29 -0.89
CA PRO A 317 12.48 13.25 0.13
C PRO A 317 13.49 14.38 0.43
N THR A 318 14.76 14.16 0.09
CA THR A 318 15.89 15.04 0.45
C THR A 318 16.66 15.58 -0.74
N ASP A 319 16.32 15.17 -1.97
CA ASP A 319 17.05 15.51 -3.19
C ASP A 319 16.12 15.54 -4.41
N SER A 320 15.68 16.73 -4.81
CA SER A 320 14.78 16.96 -5.95
C SER A 320 15.33 16.46 -7.30
N ASP A 321 16.64 16.26 -7.43
CA ASP A 321 17.26 15.74 -8.65
C ASP A 321 17.26 14.20 -8.71
N HIS A 322 16.91 13.53 -7.61
CA HIS A 322 16.93 12.09 -7.49
C HIS A 322 15.52 11.51 -7.53
N LEU A 323 15.21 10.76 -8.60
CA LEU A 323 13.89 10.18 -8.81
C LEU A 323 13.98 8.74 -9.28
N VAL A 324 12.91 7.99 -9.03
CA VAL A 324 12.68 6.68 -9.62
C VAL A 324 11.34 6.62 -10.35
N VAL A 325 11.29 5.89 -11.46
CA VAL A 325 10.07 5.61 -12.21
C VAL A 325 9.93 4.11 -12.46
N ALA A 326 8.78 3.56 -12.10
CA ALA A 326 8.38 2.19 -12.38
C ALA A 326 7.65 2.13 -13.72
N ILE A 327 8.19 1.38 -14.67
CA ILE A 327 7.60 1.20 -16.01
C ILE A 327 7.19 -0.26 -16.17
N VAL A 328 5.90 -0.49 -16.42
CA VAL A 328 5.35 -1.84 -16.60
C VAL A 328 6.05 -2.54 -17.76
N GLY A 329 6.57 -3.75 -17.51
CA GLY A 329 7.29 -4.56 -18.49
C GLY A 329 8.75 -4.15 -18.75
N ALA A 330 9.26 -3.11 -18.08
CA ALA A 330 10.66 -2.66 -18.21
C ALA A 330 11.42 -2.62 -16.87
N GLY A 331 10.73 -2.38 -15.74
CA GLY A 331 11.31 -2.34 -14.41
C GLY A 331 11.42 -0.93 -13.85
N ILE A 332 12.40 -0.69 -12.98
CA ILE A 332 12.63 0.60 -12.32
C ILE A 332 13.81 1.31 -12.96
N TYR A 333 13.61 2.58 -13.30
CA TYR A 333 14.65 3.49 -13.78
C TYR A 333 14.88 4.58 -12.75
N GLU A 334 16.14 5.00 -12.60
CA GLU A 334 16.59 6.03 -11.68
C GLU A 334 17.23 7.18 -12.46
N THR A 335 17.05 8.39 -11.97
CA THR A 335 17.75 9.60 -12.42
C THR A 335 18.32 10.32 -11.21
N LEU A 336 19.47 10.95 -11.39
CA LEU A 336 20.21 11.71 -10.36
C LEU A 336 20.43 13.17 -10.79
N ASN A 337 19.68 13.61 -11.80
CA ASN A 337 19.82 14.92 -12.42
C ASN A 337 18.47 15.50 -12.89
N GLY A 338 17.42 15.29 -12.08
CA GLY A 338 16.10 15.88 -12.30
C GLY A 338 15.44 15.37 -13.58
N GLY A 339 15.64 14.09 -13.91
CA GLY A 339 15.07 13.46 -15.10
C GLY A 339 15.71 13.88 -16.41
N ALA A 340 16.84 14.59 -16.39
CA ALA A 340 17.57 14.92 -17.62
C ALA A 340 18.09 13.66 -18.34
N SER A 341 18.48 12.63 -17.59
CA SER A 341 18.83 11.31 -18.09
C SER A 341 18.50 10.22 -17.09
N TRP A 342 18.04 9.06 -17.57
CA TRP A 342 17.65 7.92 -16.76
C TRP A 342 18.53 6.70 -17.04
N SER A 343 18.76 5.90 -16.00
CA SER A 343 19.42 4.59 -16.07
C SER A 343 18.57 3.50 -15.44
N LEU A 344 18.67 2.29 -15.98
CA LEU A 344 17.97 1.13 -15.42
C LEU A 344 18.57 0.80 -14.05
N LEU A 345 17.75 0.89 -13.00
CA LEU A 345 18.10 0.53 -11.63
C LEU A 345 17.80 -0.96 -11.38
N PHE A 346 16.61 -1.41 -11.79
CA PHE A 346 16.15 -2.78 -11.55
C PHE A 346 15.34 -3.32 -12.73
N ALA A 347 15.81 -4.39 -13.36
CA ALA A 347 15.14 -4.99 -14.51
C ALA A 347 14.00 -5.91 -14.07
N TYR A 348 12.78 -5.67 -14.57
CA TYR A 348 11.65 -6.58 -14.37
C TYR A 348 10.66 -6.47 -15.54
N THR A 349 10.37 -7.61 -16.17
CA THR A 349 9.52 -7.68 -17.38
C THR A 349 8.15 -8.29 -17.12
N GLY A 350 7.82 -8.64 -15.87
CA GLY A 350 6.53 -9.20 -15.50
C GLY A 350 5.45 -8.14 -15.24
N ASP A 351 4.27 -8.62 -14.86
CA ASP A 351 3.12 -7.77 -14.55
C ASP A 351 3.27 -7.13 -13.16
N LEU A 352 3.47 -5.82 -13.16
CA LEU A 352 3.59 -4.95 -11.99
C LEU A 352 2.21 -4.41 -11.56
N ASN A 353 1.86 -4.58 -10.29
CA ASN A 353 0.66 -3.99 -9.70
C ASN A 353 0.96 -2.69 -8.94
N ASP A 354 2.10 -2.64 -8.26
CA ASP A 354 2.59 -1.46 -7.54
C ASP A 354 4.11 -1.54 -7.35
N ALA A 355 4.74 -0.45 -6.95
CA ALA A 355 6.15 -0.40 -6.62
C ALA A 355 6.39 0.53 -5.43
N ALA A 356 7.37 0.25 -4.60
CA ALA A 356 7.89 1.13 -3.56
C ALA A 356 9.41 1.15 -3.61
N TRP A 357 10.01 2.15 -2.96
CA TRP A 357 11.44 2.40 -3.04
C TRP A 357 11.97 2.93 -1.71
N ASP A 358 13.16 2.46 -1.33
CA ASP A 358 13.95 3.03 -0.23
C ASP A 358 14.89 4.11 -0.78
N PRO A 359 14.63 5.41 -0.55
CA PRO A 359 15.48 6.49 -1.01
C PRO A 359 16.85 6.55 -0.32
N VAL A 360 17.05 5.89 0.82
CA VAL A 360 18.32 5.91 1.56
C VAL A 360 19.22 4.75 1.11
N LEU A 361 18.65 3.55 1.00
CA LEU A 361 19.39 2.33 0.65
C LEU A 361 19.40 2.04 -0.86
N GLY A 362 18.45 2.60 -1.61
CA GLY A 362 18.29 2.37 -3.05
C GLY A 362 17.53 1.10 -3.41
N TYR A 363 17.05 0.34 -2.42
CA TYR A 363 16.31 -0.89 -2.65
C TYR A 363 14.94 -0.62 -3.26
N VAL A 364 14.49 -1.54 -4.11
CA VAL A 364 13.20 -1.47 -4.77
C VAL A 364 12.32 -2.65 -4.33
N TYR A 365 11.03 -2.39 -4.20
CA TYR A 365 10.05 -3.40 -3.80
C TYR A 365 8.92 -3.41 -4.83
N LEU A 366 8.79 -4.51 -5.58
CA LEU A 366 7.83 -4.63 -6.66
C LEU A 366 6.68 -5.57 -6.25
N ALA A 367 5.46 -5.05 -6.22
CA ALA A 367 4.27 -5.87 -6.07
C ALA A 367 3.89 -6.47 -7.43
N THR A 368 3.87 -7.80 -7.53
CA THR A 368 3.66 -8.50 -8.80
C THR A 368 2.38 -9.33 -8.83
N ALA A 369 1.89 -9.62 -10.03
CA ALA A 369 0.67 -10.42 -10.20
C ALA A 369 0.84 -11.92 -9.90
N ALA A 370 2.07 -12.46 -9.99
CA ALA A 370 2.31 -13.92 -9.91
C ALA A 370 3.54 -14.35 -9.09
N GLU A 371 4.49 -13.44 -8.81
CA GLU A 371 5.77 -13.75 -8.17
C GLU A 371 5.86 -13.22 -6.72
N GLY A 372 4.77 -12.67 -6.19
CA GLY A 372 4.78 -12.02 -4.88
C GLY A 372 5.47 -10.66 -4.91
N ILE A 373 6.37 -10.43 -3.94
CA ILE A 373 7.25 -9.26 -3.93
C ILE A 373 8.58 -9.62 -4.58
N VAL A 374 8.97 -8.85 -5.58
CA VAL A 374 10.30 -8.94 -6.21
C VAL A 374 11.13 -7.74 -5.76
N THR A 375 12.33 -7.99 -5.24
CA THR A 375 13.20 -6.96 -4.62
C THR A 375 14.67 -7.35 -4.69
N ASP A 376 15.55 -6.35 -4.62
CA ASP A 376 16.99 -6.49 -4.40
C ASP A 376 17.42 -6.35 -2.94
N ASP A 377 16.47 -6.11 -2.01
CA ASP A 377 16.74 -6.00 -0.58
C ASP A 377 17.00 -7.40 0.04
N PRO A 378 18.23 -7.70 0.50
CA PRO A 378 18.52 -8.98 1.16
C PRO A 378 17.85 -9.13 2.52
N GLY A 379 17.35 -8.03 3.11
CA GLY A 379 16.57 -8.01 4.35
C GLY A 379 15.16 -8.59 4.18
N VAL A 380 14.66 -8.67 2.96
CA VAL A 380 13.43 -9.40 2.61
C VAL A 380 13.80 -10.85 2.38
N ALA A 381 13.88 -11.63 3.47
CA ALA A 381 14.15 -13.07 3.38
C ALA A 381 13.07 -13.80 2.56
N ASP A 382 13.43 -14.90 1.88
CA ASP A 382 12.53 -15.79 1.13
C ASP A 382 11.28 -16.12 1.96
N GLY A 383 10.16 -15.44 1.71
CA GLY A 383 9.03 -15.60 2.62
C GLY A 383 7.82 -14.69 2.49
N PHE A 384 7.57 -14.00 1.37
CA PHE A 384 6.18 -13.60 1.09
C PHE A 384 5.43 -14.83 0.55
N PRO A 385 4.48 -15.42 1.31
CA PRO A 385 3.92 -16.72 0.98
C PRO A 385 2.93 -16.68 -0.20
N MET A 386 2.81 -15.54 -0.88
CA MET A 386 1.70 -15.23 -1.76
C MET A 386 2.18 -14.91 -3.17
N HIS A 387 1.57 -15.57 -4.16
CA HIS A 387 1.89 -15.34 -5.57
C HIS A 387 1.38 -13.99 -6.09
N ARG A 388 0.31 -13.42 -5.51
CA ARG A 388 -0.27 -12.16 -5.99
C ARG A 388 -0.25 -11.08 -4.92
N VAL A 389 0.51 -10.02 -5.18
CA VAL A 389 0.58 -8.82 -4.34
C VAL A 389 0.03 -7.65 -5.16
N ARG A 390 -0.98 -6.97 -4.62
CA ARG A 390 -1.68 -5.86 -5.29
C ARG A 390 -1.04 -4.51 -5.01
N ALA A 391 -0.52 -4.33 -3.81
CA ALA A 391 0.10 -3.08 -3.41
C ALA A 391 1.25 -3.34 -2.45
N VAL A 392 2.23 -2.45 -2.44
CA VAL A 392 3.37 -2.51 -1.55
C VAL A 392 3.72 -1.11 -1.07
N ALA A 393 4.06 -0.98 0.21
CA ALA A 393 4.62 0.24 0.77
C ALA A 393 5.82 -0.08 1.65
N TYR A 394 6.87 0.72 1.49
CA TYR A 394 8.00 0.77 2.40
C TYR A 394 7.80 1.95 3.35
N ASP A 395 7.96 1.71 4.66
CA ASP A 395 7.97 2.75 5.68
C ASP A 395 9.38 2.87 6.27
N ALA A 396 9.96 4.07 6.12
CA ALA A 396 11.34 4.33 6.50
C ALA A 396 11.54 4.37 8.03
N ALA A 397 10.60 4.96 8.78
CA ALA A 397 10.73 5.11 10.23
C ALA A 397 10.64 3.77 10.98
N SER A 398 9.69 2.92 10.60
CA SER A 398 9.51 1.58 11.18
C SER A 398 10.33 0.50 10.47
N ARG A 399 11.02 0.85 9.38
CA ARG A 399 11.77 -0.07 8.51
C ARG A 399 10.96 -1.31 8.14
N SER A 400 9.72 -1.09 7.77
CA SER A 400 8.76 -2.17 7.52
C SER A 400 8.32 -2.15 6.07
N LEU A 401 8.11 -3.35 5.53
CA LEU A 401 7.50 -3.55 4.23
C LEU A 401 6.10 -4.11 4.44
N VAL A 402 5.11 -3.43 3.87
CA VAL A 402 3.70 -3.80 3.98
C VAL A 402 3.17 -4.16 2.60
N ALA A 403 2.56 -5.35 2.49
CA ALA A 403 2.04 -5.90 1.27
C ALA A 403 0.53 -6.08 1.35
N GLY A 404 -0.20 -5.47 0.41
CA GLY A 404 -1.62 -5.70 0.20
C GLY A 404 -1.85 -6.86 -0.75
N THR A 405 -2.68 -7.82 -0.37
CA THR A 405 -3.00 -9.00 -1.17
C THR A 405 -4.50 -9.22 -1.29
N ASP A 406 -4.91 -10.21 -2.09
CA ASP A 406 -6.31 -10.63 -2.20
C ASP A 406 -6.85 -11.21 -0.88
N ASN A 407 -5.96 -11.59 0.05
CA ASN A 407 -6.29 -12.22 1.33
C ASN A 407 -5.90 -11.35 2.55
N GLY A 408 -5.67 -10.05 2.35
CA GLY A 408 -5.35 -9.12 3.45
C GLY A 408 -3.95 -8.55 3.38
N LEU A 409 -3.54 -7.97 4.52
CA LEU A 409 -2.26 -7.33 4.72
C LEU A 409 -1.22 -8.30 5.26
N TYR A 410 0.00 -8.16 4.75
CA TYR A 410 1.18 -8.80 5.29
C TYR A 410 2.19 -7.72 5.65
N VAL A 411 2.80 -7.85 6.82
CA VAL A 411 3.78 -6.92 7.33
C VAL A 411 5.04 -7.73 7.63
N THR A 412 6.19 -7.23 7.18
CA THR A 412 7.48 -7.71 7.66
C THR A 412 8.33 -6.53 8.09
N GLY A 413 8.94 -6.64 9.27
CA GLY A 413 10.08 -5.81 9.60
C GLY A 413 11.24 -6.21 8.71
N LEU A 414 11.96 -5.24 8.17
CA LEU A 414 13.18 -5.49 7.42
C LEU A 414 14.32 -5.66 8.42
N LEU A 415 15.12 -6.69 8.22
CA LEU A 415 16.33 -6.86 9.01
C LEU A 415 17.19 -5.60 8.86
N GLU A 416 17.79 -5.15 9.96
CA GLU A 416 18.86 -4.18 9.85
C GLU A 416 19.93 -4.75 8.91
N PRO A 417 20.46 -3.96 7.96
CA PRO A 417 21.56 -4.38 7.13
C PRO A 417 22.70 -4.55 8.11
N ALA A 418 23.06 -5.79 8.45
CA ALA A 418 23.93 -6.16 9.56
C ALA A 418 24.87 -5.02 10.02
N GLU A 419 24.43 -4.24 11.01
CA GLU A 419 25.26 -3.20 11.60
C GLU A 419 26.27 -3.90 12.50
N VAL A 420 27.52 -3.96 12.06
CA VAL A 420 28.63 -4.29 12.96
C VAL A 420 29.09 -2.99 13.61
N GLY A 421 28.33 -2.56 14.64
CA GLY A 421 28.72 -1.62 15.69
C GLY A 421 29.03 -0.18 15.27
N GLU A 422 28.08 0.73 15.50
CA GLU A 422 28.39 2.15 15.66
C GLU A 422 28.98 2.42 17.06
N ASP A 423 30.15 3.06 17.09
CA ASP A 423 30.52 3.93 18.20
C ASP A 423 29.86 5.29 17.90
N GLU A 424 28.58 5.43 18.28
CA GLU A 424 27.79 6.65 18.09
C GLU A 424 28.46 7.85 18.78
N SER A 425 29.20 8.67 18.04
CA SER A 425 29.59 10.00 18.51
C SER A 425 29.69 11.06 17.39
N THR A 426 28.55 11.65 17.06
CA THR A 426 28.38 13.05 16.60
C THR A 426 29.12 13.50 15.32
N LEU A 427 28.53 13.27 14.16
CA LEU A 427 28.69 14.15 13.00
C LEU A 427 27.31 14.55 12.41
N PRO A 428 27.01 15.85 12.24
CA PRO A 428 25.71 16.33 11.75
C PRO A 428 25.58 16.30 10.22
N SER A 429 26.35 15.45 9.51
CA SER A 429 26.35 15.41 8.04
C SER A 429 26.36 13.96 7.56
N ARG A 430 25.24 13.53 6.96
CA ARG A 430 25.01 12.15 6.50
C ARG A 430 25.89 11.86 5.28
N LEU A 431 26.96 11.07 5.47
CA LEU A 431 27.69 10.47 4.36
C LEU A 431 26.80 9.41 3.71
N SER A 432 26.40 9.59 2.45
CA SER A 432 25.67 8.57 1.72
C SER A 432 26.63 7.71 0.88
N LEU A 433 26.49 6.40 1.00
CA LEU A 433 27.25 5.42 0.24
C LEU A 433 26.27 4.50 -0.48
N ARG A 434 26.28 4.55 -1.81
CA ARG A 434 25.55 3.62 -2.69
C ARG A 434 26.52 2.71 -3.41
N VAL A 435 26.11 1.47 -3.60
CA VAL A 435 26.90 0.42 -4.23
C VAL A 435 25.97 -0.35 -5.16
N ALA A 436 26.22 -0.31 -6.47
CA ALA A 436 25.40 -1.00 -7.46
C ALA A 436 26.24 -1.45 -8.67
N PRO A 437 25.94 -2.60 -9.31
CA PRO A 437 24.90 -3.56 -8.92
C PRO A 437 25.34 -4.43 -7.74
N VAL A 438 24.38 -4.84 -6.89
CA VAL A 438 24.58 -5.86 -5.87
C VAL A 438 23.50 -6.94 -6.09
N PRO A 439 23.85 -8.20 -6.40
CA PRO A 439 25.20 -8.76 -6.57
C PRO A 439 25.92 -8.29 -7.85
N ALA A 440 27.25 -8.12 -7.77
CA ALA A 440 28.07 -7.75 -8.93
C ALA A 440 28.74 -8.96 -9.60
N ARG A 441 28.97 -8.82 -10.91
CA ARG A 441 29.62 -9.83 -11.77
C ARG A 441 30.96 -9.36 -12.34
N GLU A 442 30.99 -8.16 -12.91
CA GLU A 442 32.17 -7.65 -13.63
C GLU A 442 32.69 -6.34 -13.03
N SER A 443 31.79 -5.46 -12.59
CA SER A 443 32.12 -4.22 -11.93
C SER A 443 31.03 -3.80 -10.95
N VAL A 444 31.40 -2.88 -10.07
CA VAL A 444 30.55 -2.20 -9.10
C VAL A 444 30.79 -0.70 -9.25
N THR A 445 29.73 0.08 -9.44
CA THR A 445 29.73 1.53 -9.23
C THR A 445 29.49 1.82 -7.75
N ILE A 446 30.33 2.67 -7.19
CA ILE A 446 30.25 3.16 -5.82
C ILE A 446 30.05 4.65 -5.89
N GLU A 447 28.88 5.11 -5.47
CA GLU A 447 28.56 6.53 -5.40
C GLU A 447 28.67 6.99 -3.96
N LEU A 448 29.49 8.01 -3.76
CA LEU A 448 29.69 8.66 -2.48
C LEU A 448 29.10 10.07 -2.61
N ARG A 449 27.93 10.30 -2.00
CA ARG A 449 27.33 11.64 -2.01
C ARG A 449 27.58 12.39 -0.71
N ARG A 450 27.91 13.66 -0.93
CA ARG A 450 28.33 14.78 -0.07
C ARG A 450 28.48 14.54 1.44
N THR A 451 29.65 14.95 1.95
CA THR A 451 29.77 15.79 3.16
C THR A 451 30.75 16.92 2.80
N GLU A 452 30.32 18.18 2.83
CA GLU A 452 31.14 19.30 2.34
C GLU A 452 32.39 19.52 3.20
N GLY A 453 33.55 19.69 2.57
CA GLY A 453 34.79 20.07 3.26
C GLY A 453 35.49 18.96 4.06
N VAL A 454 35.07 17.69 3.91
CA VAL A 454 35.72 16.55 4.58
C VAL A 454 36.65 15.79 3.64
N SER A 455 37.68 15.18 4.22
CA SER A 455 38.46 14.16 3.53
C SER A 455 37.80 12.81 3.72
N ALA A 456 37.66 12.04 2.64
CA ALA A 456 37.12 10.70 2.66
C ALA A 456 38.10 9.67 2.14
N ARG A 457 37.89 8.44 2.56
CA ARG A 457 38.59 7.24 2.11
C ARG A 457 37.57 6.17 1.79
N VAL A 458 37.64 5.59 0.60
CA VAL A 458 36.76 4.49 0.18
C VAL A 458 37.61 3.24 -0.08
N ASP A 459 37.37 2.22 0.73
CA ASP A 459 38.08 0.94 0.68
C ASP A 459 37.09 -0.20 0.39
N ILE A 460 37.49 -1.14 -0.45
CA ILE A 460 36.89 -2.47 -0.54
C ILE A 460 37.55 -3.36 0.50
N VAL A 461 36.75 -4.07 1.28
CA VAL A 461 37.20 -4.86 2.43
C VAL A 461 36.64 -6.28 2.32
N ASP A 462 37.43 -7.29 2.69
CA ASP A 462 36.95 -8.68 2.78
C ASP A 462 36.29 -8.99 4.14
N VAL A 463 35.79 -10.23 4.28
CA VAL A 463 35.13 -10.75 5.50
C VAL A 463 35.98 -10.74 6.76
N ASN A 464 37.30 -10.59 6.61
CA ASN A 464 38.23 -10.52 7.73
C ASN A 464 38.62 -9.07 8.06
N GLY A 465 37.97 -8.07 7.43
CA GLY A 465 38.30 -6.67 7.62
C GLY A 465 39.56 -6.22 6.87
N ARG A 466 40.11 -7.04 5.97
CA ARG A 466 41.31 -6.69 5.20
C ARG A 466 40.94 -5.83 3.99
N ILE A 467 41.65 -4.72 3.82
CA ILE A 467 41.51 -3.89 2.61
C ILE A 467 41.99 -4.69 1.39
N VAL A 468 41.05 -4.93 0.48
CA VAL A 468 41.22 -5.58 -0.81
C VAL A 468 41.68 -4.58 -1.85
N ARG A 469 41.07 -3.38 -1.87
CA ARG A 469 41.42 -2.29 -2.76
C ARG A 469 41.01 -0.95 -2.18
N ARG A 470 41.86 0.06 -2.29
CA ARG A 470 41.47 1.46 -2.06
C ARG A 470 41.04 2.08 -3.37
N LEU A 471 39.83 2.61 -3.39
CA LEU A 471 39.27 3.28 -4.57
C LEU A 471 39.48 4.78 -4.53
N TYR A 472 39.49 5.37 -3.33
CA TYR A 472 39.58 6.81 -3.17
C TYR A 472 40.20 7.19 -1.83
N GLU A 473 40.97 8.28 -1.83
CA GLU A 473 41.47 8.97 -0.65
C GLU A 473 41.73 10.43 -0.99
N GLY A 474 40.98 11.36 -0.39
CA GLY A 474 41.09 12.77 -0.70
C GLY A 474 39.92 13.61 -0.20
N ALA A 475 39.99 14.92 -0.46
CA ALA A 475 38.91 15.85 -0.15
C ALA A 475 37.75 15.71 -1.15
N ILE A 476 36.53 15.55 -0.63
CA ILE A 476 35.32 15.51 -1.47
C ILE A 476 34.88 16.96 -1.73
N ALA A 477 35.05 17.44 -2.96
CA ALA A 477 34.55 18.74 -3.39
C ALA A 477 33.18 18.66 -4.09
N ALA A 478 32.80 17.47 -4.54
CA ALA A 478 31.54 17.11 -5.19
C ALA A 478 31.34 15.60 -5.08
N ASP A 479 30.14 15.10 -5.40
CA ASP A 479 29.85 13.67 -5.38
C ASP A 479 30.87 12.87 -6.18
N GLN A 480 31.32 11.75 -5.61
CA GLN A 480 32.32 10.90 -6.23
C GLN A 480 31.65 9.65 -6.76
N ARG A 481 31.85 9.39 -8.05
CA ARG A 481 31.50 8.11 -8.67
C ARG A 481 32.78 7.31 -8.90
N LEU A 482 32.89 6.20 -8.18
CA LEU A 482 34.05 5.31 -8.20
C LEU A 482 33.64 4.00 -8.85
N GLU A 483 34.55 3.38 -9.58
CA GLU A 483 34.33 2.04 -10.12
C GLU A 483 35.30 1.03 -9.54
N TRP A 484 34.76 -0.12 -9.17
CA TRP A 484 35.54 -1.29 -8.81
C TRP A 484 35.29 -2.41 -9.81
N ASP A 485 36.34 -2.76 -10.55
CA ASP A 485 36.37 -3.82 -11.58
C ASP A 485 36.59 -5.23 -10.99
N THR A 486 36.22 -5.46 -9.72
CA THR A 486 36.40 -6.72 -8.99
C THR A 486 37.85 -7.19 -8.84
N ARG A 487 38.84 -6.28 -8.92
CA ARG A 487 40.26 -6.61 -8.71
C ARG A 487 40.83 -6.06 -7.42
N ASP A 488 41.76 -6.79 -6.81
CA ASP A 488 42.55 -6.35 -5.65
C ASP A 488 43.51 -5.20 -6.03
N GLN A 489 44.18 -4.63 -5.03
CA GLN A 489 45.20 -3.58 -5.21
C GLN A 489 46.35 -4.00 -6.16
N SER A 490 46.58 -5.30 -6.31
CA SER A 490 47.59 -5.89 -7.21
C SER A 490 47.01 -6.26 -8.58
N THR A 491 45.81 -5.78 -8.92
CA THR A 491 45.09 -5.98 -10.19
C THR A 491 44.64 -7.41 -10.49
N ARG A 492 44.64 -8.30 -9.48
CA ARG A 492 44.14 -9.68 -9.62
C ARG A 492 42.65 -9.73 -9.32
N LEU A 493 41.90 -10.52 -10.08
CA LEU A 493 40.49 -10.77 -9.79
C LEU A 493 40.36 -11.37 -8.38
N VAL A 494 39.41 -10.83 -7.62
CA VAL A 494 39.10 -11.37 -6.30
C VAL A 494 38.11 -12.54 -6.43
N PRO A 495 38.13 -13.51 -5.51
CA PRO A 495 37.16 -14.61 -5.55
C PRO A 495 35.72 -14.11 -5.41
N ALA A 496 34.77 -14.85 -5.98
CA ALA A 496 33.36 -14.69 -5.65
C ALA A 496 33.16 -14.83 -4.13
N GLY A 497 32.32 -13.98 -3.55
CA GLY A 497 32.17 -13.89 -2.11
C GLY A 497 31.64 -12.54 -1.63
N LEU A 498 31.63 -12.39 -0.31
CA LEU A 498 31.13 -11.20 0.37
C LEU A 498 32.27 -10.19 0.57
N TYR A 499 32.01 -8.94 0.22
CA TYR A 499 32.91 -7.80 0.46
C TYR A 499 32.11 -6.63 1.03
N TRP A 500 32.82 -5.67 1.63
CA TRP A 500 32.27 -4.42 2.11
C TRP A 500 32.90 -3.28 1.35
N VAL A 501 32.10 -2.30 0.98
CA VAL A 501 32.58 -0.96 0.65
C VAL A 501 32.55 -0.16 1.94
N ARG A 502 33.70 0.28 2.42
CA ARG A 502 33.86 1.12 3.60
C ARG A 502 34.23 2.52 3.17
N ALA A 503 33.38 3.49 3.50
CA ALA A 503 33.71 4.89 3.34
C ALA A 503 33.96 5.53 4.73
N THR A 504 35.16 6.05 4.94
CA THR A 504 35.56 6.76 6.18
C THR A 504 35.72 8.24 5.87
N VAL A 505 35.14 9.11 6.67
CA VAL A 505 35.29 10.57 6.57
C VAL A 505 35.97 11.16 7.78
N SER A 506 36.73 12.23 7.55
CA SER A 506 37.38 13.02 8.59
C SER A 506 37.29 14.52 8.27
N GLU A 507 36.90 15.32 9.25
CA GLU A 507 36.96 16.79 9.16
C GLU A 507 38.39 17.31 9.31
N GLY A 508 38.78 18.25 8.43
CA GLY A 508 40.02 19.00 8.55
C GLY A 508 39.93 20.07 9.64
N LYS A 509 40.53 19.83 10.81
CA LYS A 509 40.78 20.75 11.95
C LYS A 509 40.22 22.19 11.87
N GLN A 510 39.20 22.48 12.69
CA GLN A 510 39.15 23.62 13.64
C GLN A 510 38.26 23.27 14.85
N SER A 511 38.75 22.41 15.76
CA SER A 511 38.15 22.24 17.09
C SER A 511 39.22 21.74 18.06
N GLU A 512 39.19 22.23 19.31
CA GLU A 512 40.13 21.89 20.39
C GLU A 512 40.10 20.41 20.82
N THR A 513 39.17 19.59 20.28
CA THR A 513 38.95 18.19 20.69
C THR A 513 39.51 17.11 19.74
N GLY A 514 40.30 17.47 18.72
CA GLY A 514 40.87 16.51 17.75
C GLY A 514 39.97 16.20 16.55
N PRO A 515 40.48 15.51 15.51
CA PRO A 515 39.72 15.23 14.30
C PRO A 515 38.59 14.23 14.58
N LYS A 516 37.35 14.60 14.25
CA LYS A 516 36.21 13.68 14.27
C LYS A 516 36.29 12.77 13.04
N GLN A 517 36.08 11.47 13.25
CA GLN A 517 36.04 10.46 12.19
C GLN A 517 34.69 9.74 12.25
N GLY A 518 34.08 9.55 11.08
CA GLY A 518 32.89 8.71 10.91
C GLY A 518 33.14 7.69 9.80
N SER A 519 32.49 6.53 9.87
CA SER A 519 32.57 5.52 8.82
C SER A 519 31.19 4.97 8.50
N THR A 520 30.93 4.71 7.22
CA THR A 520 29.77 3.98 6.74
C THR A 520 30.23 2.78 5.92
N GLU A 521 29.50 1.68 5.98
CA GLU A 521 29.79 0.46 5.23
C GLU A 521 28.56 -0.03 4.45
N ARG A 522 28.81 -0.61 3.27
CA ARG A 522 27.80 -1.30 2.45
C ARG A 522 28.30 -2.67 2.07
N VAL A 523 27.43 -3.66 2.19
CA VAL A 523 27.72 -5.04 1.82
C VAL A 523 27.53 -5.20 0.31
N LEU A 524 28.47 -5.85 -0.35
CA LEU A 524 28.38 -6.22 -1.75
C LEU A 524 28.65 -7.73 -1.90
N VAL A 525 27.89 -8.38 -2.77
CA VAL A 525 28.04 -9.81 -3.07
C VAL A 525 28.62 -9.96 -4.47
N LEU A 526 29.77 -10.62 -4.61
CA LEU A 526 30.33 -11.02 -5.90
C LEU A 526 29.94 -12.45 -6.24
N ARG A 527 29.43 -12.68 -7.46
CA ARG A 527 29.04 -14.00 -7.96
C ARG A 527 30.10 -14.67 -8.81
#